data_AF-A0A496AZ91-F1
#
_entry.id   AF-A0A496AZ91-F1
#
_cell.length_a   1.000
_cell.length_b   1.000
_cell.length_c   1.000
_cell.angle_alpha   90.00
_cell.angle_beta   90.00
_cell.angle_gamma   90.00
#
_symmetry.space_group_name_H-M   'P 1'
#
loop_
_entity.id
_entity.type
_entity.pdbx_description
1 polymer ?
#
loop_
_entity_poly.entity_id
_entity_poly.type
_entity_poly.pdbx_seq_one_letter_code
_entity_poly.pdbx_strand_id
1 'polypeptide(L)'
;MKLPFLEQEIDVRTDLRESNDILDDSLALKERMAEDGYLLIRELHDKDEVLAARRVILENLDSKGMLLPDAPLIDGIYNPDYPEPTSTGSMGNKHLTKLPEFKAVVEGDPVMSFFNDFLGGEARTFDFKWLRTAGPGSGSHIHYDIVFMGRGTKELYSCWTPFGDVSLDMGPIVFCLGSDRFEKVRKTYGQSDVDRDLIEGHFSHKPLDVIEKFGGHWATTSFSVGDVIIFSMFLMHASLVNTSNKIRITADTRYQLASEPIDERWIGENPKGHYSWKQKDAKIEPLEESRRRWGV
;
A
#
# COMPACT_ATOMS: atom_id res chain seq x y z
N MET A 1 -14.24 -8.64 13.83
CA MET A 1 -13.40 -9.35 14.82
C MET A 1 -12.36 -8.40 15.37
N LYS A 2 -11.77 -8.68 16.54
CA LYS A 2 -10.67 -7.86 17.07
C LYS A 2 -9.36 -8.23 16.39
N LEU A 3 -8.64 -7.24 15.86
CA LEU A 3 -7.33 -7.42 15.25
C LEU A 3 -6.31 -6.40 15.78
N PRO A 4 -5.03 -6.78 15.92
CA PRO A 4 -3.96 -5.88 16.32
C PRO A 4 -3.67 -4.78 15.29
N PHE A 5 -3.81 -3.52 15.72
CA PHE A 5 -3.50 -2.33 14.96
C PHE A 5 -2.56 -1.43 15.77
N LEU A 6 -1.29 -1.44 15.41
CA LEU A 6 -0.20 -0.78 16.13
C LEU A 6 -0.25 -1.14 17.64
N GLU A 7 -0.52 -0.18 18.50
CA GLU A 7 -0.46 -0.32 19.96
C GLU A 7 -1.80 -0.73 20.60
N GLN A 8 -2.83 -1.06 19.80
CA GLN A 8 -4.15 -1.45 20.32
C GLN A 8 -4.84 -2.50 19.44
N GLU A 9 -5.89 -3.13 19.97
CA GLU A 9 -6.80 -3.97 19.18
C GLU A 9 -8.06 -3.18 18.84
N ILE A 10 -8.55 -3.34 17.61
CA ILE A 10 -9.78 -2.68 17.16
C ILE A 10 -10.73 -3.69 16.51
N ASP A 11 -12.02 -3.34 16.47
CA ASP A 11 -13.00 -4.09 15.69
C ASP A 11 -12.80 -3.83 14.19
N VAL A 12 -12.49 -4.89 13.46
CA VAL A 12 -12.27 -4.88 12.01
C VAL A 12 -13.25 -5.83 11.33
N ARG A 13 -13.88 -5.36 10.26
CA ARG A 13 -14.65 -6.18 9.32
C ARG A 13 -13.73 -6.94 8.38
N THR A 14 -14.01 -8.20 8.09
CA THR A 14 -13.11 -9.08 7.32
C THR A 14 -13.69 -9.51 5.96
N ASP A 15 -14.77 -8.86 5.56
CA ASP A 15 -15.65 -9.18 4.45
C ASP A 15 -15.64 -8.06 3.39
N LEU A 16 -14.45 -7.58 3.03
CA LEU A 16 -14.32 -6.65 1.89
C LEU A 16 -15.00 -7.24 0.66
N ARG A 17 -15.73 -6.38 -0.05
CA ARG A 17 -16.52 -6.74 -1.22
C ARG A 17 -15.60 -7.02 -2.41
N GLU A 18 -15.71 -8.21 -2.97
CA GLU A 18 -15.03 -8.57 -4.21
C GLU A 18 -15.68 -7.88 -5.42
N SER A 19 -14.90 -7.62 -6.46
CA SER A 19 -15.32 -6.96 -7.70
C SER A 19 -15.18 -7.87 -8.93
N ASN A 20 -14.93 -9.17 -8.73
CA ASN A 20 -14.78 -10.13 -9.81
C ASN A 20 -16.06 -10.32 -10.65
N ASP A 21 -17.24 -10.07 -10.07
CA ASP A 21 -18.54 -10.15 -10.75
C ASP A 21 -18.74 -9.07 -11.83
N ILE A 22 -17.94 -8.00 -11.78
CA ILE A 22 -18.03 -6.84 -12.68
C ILE A 22 -16.69 -6.56 -13.40
N LEU A 23 -15.77 -7.53 -13.43
CA LEU A 23 -14.40 -7.32 -13.93
C LEU A 23 -14.35 -6.85 -15.39
N ASP A 24 -15.28 -7.31 -16.22
CA ASP A 24 -15.38 -6.96 -17.65
C ASP A 24 -16.25 -5.72 -17.91
N ASP A 25 -16.78 -5.06 -16.87
CA ASP A 25 -17.63 -3.87 -16.98
C ASP A 25 -16.93 -2.65 -16.37
N SER A 26 -16.21 -1.92 -17.24
CA SER A 26 -15.44 -0.73 -16.81
C SER A 26 -16.32 0.38 -16.23
N LEU A 27 -17.60 0.48 -16.60
CA LEU A 27 -18.51 1.45 -16.02
C LEU A 27 -18.91 1.03 -14.60
N ALA A 28 -19.29 -0.24 -14.42
CA ALA A 28 -19.61 -0.78 -13.11
C ALA A 28 -18.41 -0.73 -12.14
N LEU A 29 -17.19 -0.98 -12.64
CA LEU A 29 -15.96 -0.82 -11.85
C LEU A 29 -15.74 0.63 -11.41
N LYS A 30 -15.99 1.61 -12.28
CA LYS A 30 -15.91 3.05 -11.92
C LYS A 30 -16.95 3.42 -10.87
N GLU A 31 -18.18 2.92 -11.02
CA GLU A 31 -19.25 3.13 -10.04
C GLU A 31 -18.88 2.50 -8.68
N ARG A 32 -18.36 1.27 -8.68
CA ARG A 32 -17.87 0.57 -7.48
C ARG A 32 -16.72 1.33 -6.80
N MET A 33 -15.74 1.79 -7.57
CA MET A 33 -14.64 2.61 -7.06
C MET A 33 -15.14 3.92 -6.43
N ALA A 34 -16.14 4.57 -7.04
CA ALA A 34 -16.75 5.80 -6.50
C ALA A 34 -17.64 5.55 -5.27
N GLU A 35 -18.27 4.37 -5.18
CA GLU A 35 -19.12 3.97 -4.05
C GLU A 35 -18.27 3.62 -2.82
N ASP A 36 -17.33 2.69 -3.01
CA ASP A 36 -16.60 1.98 -1.95
C ASP A 36 -15.18 2.52 -1.72
N GLY A 37 -14.61 3.24 -2.71
CA GLY A 37 -13.25 3.77 -2.67
C GLY A 37 -12.15 2.75 -3.03
N TYR A 38 -12.53 1.49 -3.30
CA TYR A 38 -11.64 0.40 -3.67
C TYR A 38 -12.29 -0.62 -4.62
N LEU A 39 -11.45 -1.47 -5.20
CA LEU A 39 -11.78 -2.67 -5.98
C LEU A 39 -10.90 -3.81 -5.47
N LEU A 40 -11.51 -4.84 -4.89
CA LEU A 40 -10.83 -6.09 -4.55
C LEU A 40 -11.01 -7.07 -5.71
N ILE A 41 -9.91 -7.45 -6.35
CA ILE A 41 -9.93 -8.35 -7.50
C ILE A 41 -9.16 -9.60 -7.12
N ARG A 42 -9.87 -10.72 -7.03
CA ARG A 42 -9.27 -12.04 -6.80
C ARG A 42 -8.63 -12.55 -8.07
N GLU A 43 -7.45 -13.14 -7.93
CA GLU A 43 -6.75 -13.83 -9.03
C GLU A 43 -6.56 -12.97 -10.31
N LEU A 44 -6.26 -11.67 -10.15
CA LEU A 44 -5.94 -10.80 -11.28
C LEU A 44 -4.62 -11.21 -11.93
N HIS A 45 -3.60 -11.49 -11.12
CA HIS A 45 -2.28 -11.90 -11.61
C HIS A 45 -2.19 -13.41 -11.80
N ASP A 46 -1.36 -13.83 -12.76
CA ASP A 46 -0.94 -15.22 -12.88
C ASP A 46 -0.18 -15.66 -11.61
N LYS A 47 -0.61 -16.77 -11.02
CA LYS A 47 -0.07 -17.24 -9.74
C LYS A 47 1.38 -17.69 -9.86
N ASP A 48 1.76 -18.27 -10.98
CA ASP A 48 3.12 -18.76 -11.20
C ASP A 48 4.10 -17.60 -11.36
N GLU A 49 3.69 -16.52 -12.05
CA GLU A 49 4.49 -15.29 -12.13
C GLU A 49 4.70 -14.64 -10.75
N VAL A 50 3.63 -14.54 -9.94
CA VAL A 50 3.72 -14.00 -8.59
C VAL A 50 4.63 -14.86 -7.71
N LEU A 51 4.54 -16.18 -7.80
CA LEU A 51 5.39 -17.10 -7.03
C LEU A 51 6.85 -17.11 -7.50
N ALA A 52 7.09 -16.92 -8.81
CA ALA A 52 8.44 -16.73 -9.34
C ALA A 52 9.09 -15.47 -8.76
N ALA A 53 8.37 -14.34 -8.77
CA ALA A 53 8.84 -13.09 -8.16
C ALA A 53 9.05 -13.24 -6.64
N ARG A 54 8.12 -13.90 -5.94
CA ARG A 54 8.25 -14.21 -4.51
C ARG A 54 9.55 -14.97 -4.22
N ARG A 55 9.86 -16.00 -5.01
CA ARG A 55 11.06 -16.81 -4.83
C ARG A 55 12.33 -15.96 -4.90
N VAL A 56 12.50 -15.17 -5.97
CA VAL A 56 13.70 -14.35 -6.15
C VAL A 56 13.83 -13.28 -5.05
N ILE A 57 12.72 -12.69 -4.61
CA ILE A 57 12.72 -11.77 -3.46
C ILE A 57 13.21 -12.50 -2.20
N LEU A 58 12.68 -13.69 -1.91
CA LEU A 58 13.06 -14.48 -0.74
C LEU A 58 14.52 -14.92 -0.79
N GLU A 59 15.05 -15.34 -1.95
CA GLU A 59 16.48 -15.66 -2.12
C GLU A 59 17.38 -14.47 -1.75
N ASN A 60 16.96 -13.24 -2.09
CA ASN A 60 17.70 -12.03 -1.73
C ASN A 60 17.62 -11.73 -0.23
N LEU A 61 16.49 -12.00 0.42
CA LEU A 61 16.35 -11.84 1.88
C LEU A 61 17.14 -12.91 2.64
N ASP A 62 17.12 -14.15 2.15
CA ASP A 62 17.89 -15.27 2.68
C ASP A 62 19.40 -14.99 2.63
N SER A 63 19.88 -14.42 1.52
CA SER A 63 21.30 -14.07 1.36
C SER A 63 21.83 -13.08 2.40
N LYS A 64 20.93 -12.37 3.10
CA LYS A 64 21.23 -11.44 4.20
C LYS A 64 21.04 -12.08 5.58
N GLY A 65 20.57 -13.32 5.65
CA GLY A 65 20.23 -14.02 6.89
C GLY A 65 18.88 -13.60 7.49
N MET A 66 18.01 -12.94 6.72
CA MET A 66 16.69 -12.50 7.22
C MET A 66 15.68 -13.64 7.38
N LEU A 67 15.93 -14.79 6.75
CA LEU A 67 15.07 -15.96 6.80
C LEU A 67 15.63 -17.03 7.72
N LEU A 68 14.74 -17.78 8.38
CA LEU A 68 15.11 -18.84 9.31
C LEU A 68 15.89 -19.93 8.56
N PRO A 69 17.12 -20.27 9.00
CA PRO A 69 17.91 -21.34 8.37
C PRO A 69 17.16 -22.67 8.34
N ASP A 70 17.39 -23.46 7.28
CA ASP A 70 16.81 -24.79 7.05
C ASP A 70 15.27 -24.83 6.90
N ALA A 71 14.57 -23.71 7.04
CA ALA A 71 13.14 -23.61 6.72
C ALA A 71 12.93 -23.61 5.19
N PRO A 72 11.79 -24.12 4.68
CA PRO A 72 11.46 -23.98 3.26
C PRO A 72 11.42 -22.50 2.86
N LEU A 73 12.27 -22.12 1.90
CA LEU A 73 12.44 -20.73 1.46
C LEU A 73 11.10 -20.02 1.23
N ILE A 74 10.19 -20.69 0.52
CA ILE A 74 8.90 -20.13 0.09
C ILE A 74 7.98 -19.75 1.25
N ASP A 75 8.16 -20.36 2.43
CA ASP A 75 7.38 -20.05 3.62
C ASP A 75 7.72 -18.66 4.18
N GLY A 76 8.91 -18.13 3.85
CA GLY A 76 9.35 -16.80 4.25
C GLY A 76 9.37 -16.61 5.77
N ILE A 77 9.74 -17.65 6.52
CA ILE A 77 9.82 -17.61 7.98
C ILE A 77 10.95 -16.66 8.38
N TYR A 78 10.65 -15.68 9.22
CA TYR A 78 11.61 -14.67 9.67
C TYR A 78 12.65 -15.30 10.61
N ASN A 79 13.92 -14.91 10.46
CA ASN A 79 14.97 -15.28 11.40
C ASN A 79 14.91 -14.39 12.66
N PRO A 80 14.55 -14.92 13.85
CA PRO A 80 14.48 -14.13 15.07
C PRO A 80 15.85 -13.57 15.51
N ASP A 81 16.95 -14.16 15.04
CA ASP A 81 18.32 -13.73 15.33
C ASP A 81 18.86 -12.71 14.32
N TYR A 82 18.06 -12.26 13.33
CA TYR A 82 18.47 -11.22 12.39
C TYR A 82 18.75 -9.92 13.15
N PRO A 83 19.94 -9.29 12.96
CA PRO A 83 20.43 -8.25 13.86
C PRO A 83 19.74 -6.90 13.73
N GLU A 84 19.01 -6.66 12.64
CA GLU A 84 18.29 -5.39 12.42
C GLU A 84 16.84 -5.51 12.90
N PRO A 85 16.25 -4.43 13.45
CA PRO A 85 14.86 -4.45 13.88
C PRO A 85 13.92 -4.64 12.67
N THR A 86 12.81 -5.33 12.90
CA THR A 86 11.76 -5.45 11.90
C THR A 86 11.16 -4.08 11.59
N SER A 87 10.74 -3.91 10.33
CA SER A 87 10.01 -2.73 9.88
C SER A 87 9.02 -3.16 8.80
N THR A 88 8.26 -2.21 8.26
CA THR A 88 7.43 -2.47 7.06
C THR A 88 8.26 -2.74 5.81
N GLY A 89 9.60 -2.61 5.87
CA GLY A 89 10.50 -3.02 4.80
C GLY A 89 10.43 -2.19 3.53
N SER A 90 9.96 -0.94 3.58
CA SER A 90 9.84 -0.09 2.38
C SER A 90 11.17 0.56 1.94
N MET A 91 12.18 0.58 2.82
CA MET A 91 13.49 1.17 2.55
C MET A 91 14.53 0.06 2.40
N GLY A 92 15.36 0.10 1.34
CA GLY A 92 16.40 -0.90 1.06
C GLY A 92 16.08 -1.89 -0.07
N ASN A 93 14.82 -1.95 -0.51
CA ASN A 93 14.36 -2.91 -1.52
C ASN A 93 14.39 -2.39 -2.97
N LYS A 94 14.99 -1.22 -3.23
CA LYS A 94 15.03 -0.59 -4.58
C LYS A 94 15.67 -1.45 -5.67
N HIS A 95 16.59 -2.35 -5.31
CA HIS A 95 17.20 -3.27 -6.27
C HIS A 95 16.22 -4.39 -6.64
N LEU A 96 15.44 -4.88 -5.68
CA LEU A 96 14.43 -5.91 -5.89
C LEU A 96 13.30 -5.43 -6.82
N THR A 97 12.95 -4.15 -6.75
CA THR A 97 11.93 -3.57 -7.63
C THR A 97 12.37 -3.46 -9.09
N LYS A 98 13.66 -3.68 -9.38
CA LYS A 98 14.21 -3.70 -10.74
C LYS A 98 14.31 -5.12 -11.31
N LEU A 99 14.05 -6.15 -10.52
CA LEU A 99 14.10 -7.54 -10.97
C LEU A 99 13.04 -7.80 -12.05
N PRO A 100 13.37 -8.57 -13.10
CA PRO A 100 12.43 -8.85 -14.18
C PRO A 100 11.19 -9.59 -13.68
N GLU A 101 11.32 -10.52 -12.74
CA GLU A 101 10.20 -11.28 -12.17
C GLU A 101 9.25 -10.36 -11.39
N PHE A 102 9.80 -9.40 -10.63
CA PHE A 102 8.99 -8.41 -9.93
C PHE A 102 8.24 -7.51 -10.92
N LYS A 103 8.92 -7.04 -11.97
CA LYS A 103 8.32 -6.19 -13.00
C LYS A 103 7.27 -6.93 -13.82
N ALA A 104 7.45 -8.22 -14.11
CA ALA A 104 6.45 -9.03 -14.80
C ALA A 104 5.10 -8.97 -14.08
N VAL A 105 5.08 -8.97 -12.74
CA VAL A 105 3.84 -8.85 -11.96
C VAL A 105 3.26 -7.43 -12.00
N VAL A 106 4.06 -6.40 -11.75
CA VAL A 106 3.54 -5.03 -11.50
C VAL A 106 3.62 -4.08 -12.70
N GLU A 107 4.16 -4.53 -13.82
CA GLU A 107 4.20 -3.81 -15.10
C GLU A 107 3.71 -4.71 -16.26
N GLY A 108 3.33 -5.97 -15.97
CA GLY A 108 2.90 -6.92 -16.98
C GLY A 108 1.44 -6.77 -17.41
N ASP A 109 1.10 -7.57 -18.42
CA ASP A 109 -0.17 -7.49 -19.14
C ASP A 109 -1.41 -7.57 -18.24
N PRO A 110 -1.51 -8.43 -17.19
CA PRO A 110 -2.73 -8.52 -16.39
C PRO A 110 -3.12 -7.20 -15.71
N VAL A 111 -2.17 -6.52 -15.07
CA VAL A 111 -2.45 -5.26 -14.37
C VAL A 111 -2.52 -4.08 -15.33
N MET A 112 -1.66 -4.04 -16.35
CA MET A 112 -1.67 -2.95 -17.32
C MET A 112 -2.93 -2.97 -18.20
N SER A 113 -3.40 -4.16 -18.62
CA SER A 113 -4.65 -4.30 -19.37
C SER A 113 -5.85 -3.91 -18.52
N PHE A 114 -5.90 -4.37 -17.25
CA PHE A 114 -6.94 -3.94 -16.32
C PHE A 114 -7.02 -2.41 -16.24
N PHE A 115 -5.89 -1.73 -16.03
CA PHE A 115 -5.89 -0.27 -15.93
C PHE A 115 -6.17 0.42 -17.27
N ASN A 116 -5.77 -0.14 -18.41
CA ASN A 116 -6.12 0.39 -19.72
C ASN A 116 -7.65 0.45 -19.89
N ASP A 117 -8.33 -0.64 -19.56
CA ASP A 117 -9.78 -0.76 -19.68
C ASP A 117 -10.51 0.07 -18.62
N PHE A 118 -10.07 -0.04 -17.36
CA PHE A 118 -10.64 0.72 -16.24
C PHE A 118 -10.52 2.22 -16.46
N LEU A 119 -9.39 2.72 -16.97
CA LEU A 119 -9.20 4.15 -17.21
C LEU A 119 -9.75 4.61 -18.57
N GLY A 120 -9.98 3.69 -19.50
CA GLY A 120 -10.50 3.97 -20.85
C GLY A 120 -9.45 4.53 -21.81
N GLY A 121 -8.18 4.16 -21.63
CA GLY A 121 -7.06 4.64 -22.44
C GLY A 121 -5.74 4.08 -21.95
N GLU A 122 -4.64 4.38 -22.64
CA GLU A 122 -3.31 3.90 -22.25
C GLU A 122 -2.99 4.32 -20.80
N ALA A 123 -2.81 3.32 -19.94
CA ALA A 123 -2.40 3.49 -18.57
C ALA A 123 -0.88 3.57 -18.47
N ARG A 124 -0.40 4.24 -17.44
CA ARG A 124 1.00 4.22 -17.03
C ARG A 124 1.10 4.08 -15.52
N THR A 125 2.24 3.57 -15.10
CA THR A 125 2.60 3.46 -13.68
C THR A 125 3.84 4.28 -13.36
N PHE A 126 4.06 4.59 -12.07
CA PHE A 126 5.30 5.22 -11.63
C PHE A 126 6.49 4.26 -11.82
N ASP A 127 7.66 4.81 -12.16
CA ASP A 127 8.91 4.03 -12.24
C ASP A 127 9.39 3.63 -10.84
N PHE A 128 9.09 4.45 -9.83
CA PHE A 128 9.30 4.08 -8.44
C PHE A 128 8.22 3.11 -7.95
N LYS A 129 8.65 1.97 -7.40
CA LYS A 129 7.77 0.95 -6.81
C LYS A 129 8.09 0.78 -5.33
N TRP A 130 7.07 0.59 -4.50
CA TRP A 130 7.25 0.30 -3.08
C TRP A 130 7.11 -1.19 -2.84
N LEU A 131 8.21 -1.92 -2.79
CA LEU A 131 8.22 -3.30 -2.28
C LEU A 131 8.43 -3.30 -0.77
N ARG A 132 7.50 -3.94 -0.05
CA ARG A 132 7.51 -4.11 1.40
C ARG A 132 7.85 -5.55 1.76
N THR A 133 8.72 -5.70 2.74
CA THR A 133 9.11 -6.98 3.36
C THR A 133 8.88 -6.86 4.86
N ALA A 134 7.59 -6.85 5.25
CA ALA A 134 7.13 -6.54 6.59
C ALA A 134 7.31 -7.75 7.53
N GLY A 135 8.28 -7.67 8.44
CA GLY A 135 8.57 -8.74 9.42
C GLY A 135 7.61 -8.75 10.62
N PRO A 136 7.73 -9.73 11.52
CA PRO A 136 6.95 -9.80 12.76
C PRO A 136 7.02 -8.51 13.59
N GLY A 137 5.90 -8.09 14.17
CA GLY A 137 5.74 -6.86 14.94
C GLY A 137 5.59 -5.58 14.11
N SER A 138 5.73 -5.65 12.78
CA SER A 138 5.64 -4.46 11.93
C SER A 138 4.20 -4.12 11.51
N GLY A 139 3.89 -2.83 11.45
CA GLY A 139 2.64 -2.26 10.95
C GLY A 139 2.87 -0.84 10.44
N SER A 140 1.91 -0.26 9.72
CA SER A 140 2.01 1.12 9.23
C SER A 140 0.98 2.01 9.89
N HIS A 141 1.25 3.31 9.86
CA HIS A 141 0.35 4.31 10.43
C HIS A 141 -0.73 4.72 9.43
N ILE A 142 -1.77 5.36 9.94
CA ILE A 142 -2.96 5.72 9.18
C ILE A 142 -2.62 6.89 8.25
N HIS A 143 -2.91 6.80 6.96
CA HIS A 143 -2.60 7.87 6.00
C HIS A 143 -3.51 7.84 4.77
N TYR A 144 -3.39 8.90 3.97
CA TYR A 144 -3.73 8.89 2.55
C TYR A 144 -2.44 8.83 1.74
N ASP A 145 -2.45 8.14 0.61
CA ASP A 145 -1.27 8.11 -0.26
C ASP A 145 -1.02 9.47 -0.94
N ILE A 146 -2.06 10.29 -1.14
CA ILE A 146 -1.96 11.54 -1.90
C ILE A 146 -0.90 12.51 -1.36
N VAL A 147 -0.62 12.48 -0.06
CA VAL A 147 0.34 13.40 0.58
C VAL A 147 1.79 13.08 0.25
N PHE A 148 2.05 11.85 -0.18
CA PHE A 148 3.38 11.39 -0.58
C PHE A 148 3.60 11.56 -2.08
N MET A 149 2.55 11.39 -2.89
CA MET A 149 2.70 11.21 -4.34
C MET A 149 1.53 11.77 -5.16
N GLY A 150 1.13 13.00 -4.83
CA GLY A 150 -0.06 13.64 -5.39
C GLY A 150 0.18 14.90 -6.23
N ARG A 151 1.37 15.15 -6.79
CA ARG A 151 1.59 16.37 -7.62
C ARG A 151 1.01 16.31 -9.03
N GLY A 152 0.75 15.11 -9.52
CA GLY A 152 0.08 14.88 -10.81
C GLY A 152 -1.45 14.92 -10.71
N THR A 153 -2.09 14.13 -11.55
CA THR A 153 -3.54 13.92 -11.50
C THR A 153 -4.00 13.33 -10.16
N LYS A 154 -5.26 13.60 -9.82
CA LYS A 154 -5.94 12.97 -8.66
C LYS A 154 -6.65 11.68 -9.04
N GLU A 155 -6.85 11.44 -10.34
CA GLU A 155 -7.26 10.15 -10.91
C GLU A 155 -6.06 9.20 -10.99
N LEU A 156 -5.48 8.97 -9.81
CA LEU A 156 -4.35 8.09 -9.55
C LEU A 156 -4.86 6.99 -8.62
N TYR A 157 -4.47 5.76 -8.87
CA TYR A 157 -4.96 4.61 -8.10
C TYR A 157 -3.79 3.82 -7.56
N SER A 158 -3.82 3.55 -6.26
CA SER A 158 -2.86 2.63 -5.64
C SER A 158 -3.34 1.20 -5.83
N CYS A 159 -2.45 0.32 -6.25
CA CYS A 159 -2.66 -1.12 -6.32
C CYS A 159 -1.73 -1.79 -5.32
N TRP A 160 -2.31 -2.51 -4.37
CA TRP A 160 -1.61 -3.33 -3.39
C TRP A 160 -1.64 -4.79 -3.84
N THR A 161 -0.44 -5.33 -4.09
CA THR A 161 -0.25 -6.69 -4.61
C THR A 161 0.54 -7.53 -3.61
N PRO A 162 -0.01 -8.62 -3.06
CA PRO A 162 0.71 -9.57 -2.23
C PRO A 162 1.52 -10.56 -3.10
N PHE A 163 2.76 -10.83 -2.71
CA PHE A 163 3.63 -11.82 -3.35
C PHE A 163 3.61 -13.11 -2.54
N GLY A 164 2.43 -13.70 -2.36
CA GLY A 164 2.19 -14.80 -1.42
C GLY A 164 0.83 -14.65 -0.73
N ASP A 165 0.32 -15.71 -0.12
CA ASP A 165 -0.86 -15.59 0.71
C ASP A 165 -0.59 -14.65 1.90
N VAL A 166 -1.59 -13.85 2.26
CA VAL A 166 -1.56 -12.94 3.42
C VAL A 166 -2.78 -13.21 4.28
N SER A 167 -2.57 -13.97 5.35
CA SER A 167 -3.56 -14.19 6.40
C SER A 167 -3.70 -12.96 7.31
N LEU A 168 -4.77 -12.92 8.11
CA LEU A 168 -5.06 -11.76 8.98
C LEU A 168 -3.95 -11.49 10.01
N ASP A 169 -3.32 -12.55 10.54
CA ASP A 169 -2.19 -12.45 11.47
C ASP A 169 -0.88 -12.00 10.80
N MET A 170 -0.78 -12.03 9.47
CA MET A 170 0.33 -11.42 8.74
C MET A 170 0.19 -9.90 8.60
N GLY A 171 -0.91 -9.32 9.08
CA GLY A 171 -1.14 -7.89 9.17
C GLY A 171 -1.50 -7.22 7.84
N PRO A 172 -2.52 -7.67 7.09
CA PRO A 172 -2.86 -7.13 5.78
C PRO A 172 -3.15 -5.62 5.82
N ILE A 173 -3.23 -5.02 4.63
CA ILE A 173 -3.72 -3.64 4.48
C ILE A 173 -5.14 -3.52 5.05
N VAL A 174 -5.42 -2.43 5.76
CA VAL A 174 -6.70 -2.16 6.42
C VAL A 174 -7.17 -0.76 6.06
N PHE A 175 -8.45 -0.64 5.73
CA PHE A 175 -9.06 0.60 5.25
C PHE A 175 -10.08 1.12 6.25
N CYS A 176 -10.17 2.43 6.39
CA CYS A 176 -11.30 3.10 7.03
C CYS A 176 -12.36 3.37 5.94
N LEU A 177 -13.33 2.48 5.80
CA LEU A 177 -14.37 2.62 4.77
C LEU A 177 -15.24 3.86 5.03
N GLY A 178 -15.48 4.64 3.98
CA GLY A 178 -16.15 5.96 4.03
C GLY A 178 -15.21 7.14 4.29
N SER A 179 -13.92 6.89 4.52
CA SER A 179 -12.94 7.97 4.75
C SER A 179 -12.64 8.82 3.51
N ASP A 180 -12.96 8.33 2.33
CA ASP A 180 -12.98 9.11 1.08
C ASP A 180 -13.98 10.28 1.11
N ARG A 181 -14.91 10.29 2.07
CA ARG A 181 -15.91 11.34 2.30
C ARG A 181 -15.57 12.27 3.46
N PHE A 182 -14.38 12.13 4.06
CA PHE A 182 -13.91 13.03 5.13
C PHE A 182 -13.50 14.39 4.56
N GLU A 183 -14.49 15.17 4.13
CA GLU A 183 -14.33 16.44 3.40
C GLU A 183 -13.31 17.40 4.01
N LYS A 184 -13.34 17.57 5.33
CA LYS A 184 -12.41 18.47 6.03
C LYS A 184 -10.99 17.93 6.00
N VAL A 185 -10.80 16.62 6.15
CA VAL A 185 -9.48 15.97 6.06
C VAL A 185 -8.95 16.06 4.63
N ARG A 186 -9.80 15.84 3.61
CA ARG A 186 -9.44 15.97 2.19
C ARG A 186 -9.05 17.39 1.79
N LYS A 187 -9.73 18.41 2.31
CA LYS A 187 -9.45 19.83 2.06
C LYS A 187 -8.27 20.39 2.86
N THR A 188 -7.73 19.61 3.80
CA THR A 188 -6.59 19.98 4.64
C THR A 188 -5.43 19.01 4.44
N TYR A 189 -5.32 17.96 5.26
CA TYR A 189 -4.30 16.91 5.14
C TYR A 189 -4.20 16.35 3.72
N GLY A 190 -5.31 16.06 3.05
CA GLY A 190 -5.32 15.54 1.67
C GLY A 190 -4.83 16.52 0.59
N GLN A 191 -4.59 17.80 0.92
CA GLN A 191 -3.96 18.79 0.03
C GLN A 191 -2.47 19.00 0.35
N SER A 192 -1.99 18.40 1.43
CA SER A 192 -0.60 18.52 1.85
C SER A 192 0.33 17.72 0.94
N ASP A 193 1.60 18.12 0.90
CA ASP A 193 2.68 17.39 0.26
C ASP A 193 3.85 17.36 1.24
N VAL A 194 4.29 16.17 1.66
CA VAL A 194 5.28 16.02 2.72
C VAL A 194 6.63 16.69 2.40
N ASP A 195 7.00 16.77 1.12
CA ASP A 195 8.24 17.44 0.69
C ASP A 195 8.10 18.96 0.62
N ARG A 196 6.89 19.47 0.36
CA ARG A 196 6.62 20.92 0.30
C ARG A 196 6.36 21.49 1.69
N ASP A 197 5.53 20.82 2.46
CA ASP A 197 4.96 21.33 3.69
C ASP A 197 5.74 20.88 4.94
N LEU A 198 6.65 19.91 4.78
CA LEU A 198 7.49 19.38 5.86
C LEU A 198 6.67 18.98 7.09
N ILE A 199 5.62 18.20 6.87
CA ILE A 199 4.78 17.60 7.92
C ILE A 199 5.08 16.10 8.03
N GLU A 200 4.71 15.48 9.15
CA GLU A 200 4.66 14.01 9.20
C GLU A 200 3.65 13.48 8.18
N GLY A 201 3.99 12.37 7.52
CA GLY A 201 3.19 11.86 6.42
C GLY A 201 1.95 11.08 6.84
N HIS A 202 1.93 10.51 8.06
CA HIS A 202 0.76 9.80 8.57
C HIS A 202 -0.25 10.78 9.15
N PHE A 203 -1.55 10.46 9.11
CA PHE A 203 -2.65 11.23 9.69
C PHE A 203 -2.93 10.92 11.17
N SER A 204 -2.69 9.68 11.59
CA SER A 204 -2.95 9.24 12.96
C SER A 204 -2.25 7.92 13.27
N HIS A 205 -1.97 7.69 14.55
CA HIS A 205 -1.63 6.37 15.10
C HIS A 205 -2.80 5.73 15.87
N LYS A 206 -3.91 6.47 16.01
CA LYS A 206 -5.07 6.12 16.83
C LYS A 206 -6.27 5.80 15.93
N PRO A 207 -6.46 4.54 15.51
CA PRO A 207 -7.61 4.14 14.68
C PRO A 207 -8.98 4.41 15.30
N LEU A 208 -9.12 4.34 16.63
CA LEU A 208 -10.39 4.63 17.31
C LEU A 208 -10.74 6.13 17.24
N ASP A 209 -9.78 7.01 17.52
CA ASP A 209 -9.98 8.47 17.39
C ASP A 209 -10.43 8.88 15.98
N VAL A 210 -9.98 8.17 14.94
CA VAL A 210 -10.39 8.45 13.55
C VAL A 210 -11.88 8.18 13.38
N ILE A 211 -12.36 7.01 13.79
CA ILE A 211 -13.77 6.65 13.62
C ILE A 211 -14.70 7.42 14.56
N GLU A 212 -14.24 7.76 15.77
CA GLU A 212 -15.02 8.57 16.71
C GLU A 212 -15.23 10.00 16.20
N LYS A 213 -14.21 10.60 15.56
CA LYS A 213 -14.29 11.97 15.06
C LYS A 213 -14.94 12.09 13.69
N PHE A 214 -14.69 11.14 12.80
CA PHE A 214 -15.05 11.26 11.38
C PHE A 214 -16.06 10.22 10.91
N GLY A 215 -16.35 9.20 11.71
CA GLY A 215 -17.19 8.06 11.33
C GLY A 215 -16.43 7.01 10.52
N GLY A 216 -17.17 6.22 9.74
CA GLY A 216 -16.61 5.09 9.00
C GLY A 216 -16.36 3.86 9.88
N HIS A 217 -15.69 2.85 9.31
CA HIS A 217 -15.34 1.62 10.02
C HIS A 217 -14.11 0.96 9.39
N TRP A 218 -13.33 0.25 10.22
CA TRP A 218 -12.14 -0.45 9.76
C TRP A 218 -12.50 -1.79 9.11
N ALA A 219 -11.93 -2.05 7.93
CA ALA A 219 -12.16 -3.28 7.18
C ALA A 219 -10.89 -3.78 6.48
N THR A 220 -10.75 -5.09 6.39
CA THR A 220 -9.67 -5.81 5.69
C THR A 220 -10.20 -7.15 5.16
N THR A 221 -9.34 -7.95 4.55
CA THR A 221 -9.61 -9.36 4.23
C THR A 221 -8.28 -10.12 4.20
N SER A 222 -8.34 -11.45 4.12
CA SER A 222 -7.18 -12.25 3.72
C SER A 222 -7.00 -12.20 2.22
N PHE A 223 -5.75 -12.31 1.76
CA PHE A 223 -5.40 -12.32 0.35
C PHE A 223 -4.72 -13.62 -0.03
N SER A 224 -5.00 -14.10 -1.23
CA SER A 224 -4.32 -15.23 -1.85
C SER A 224 -3.34 -14.74 -2.91
N VAL A 225 -2.39 -15.60 -3.29
CA VAL A 225 -1.56 -15.38 -4.48
C VAL A 225 -2.44 -15.06 -5.69
N GLY A 226 -2.11 -13.97 -6.39
CA GLY A 226 -2.83 -13.49 -7.58
C GLY A 226 -3.80 -12.36 -7.30
N ASP A 227 -4.22 -12.16 -6.05
CA ASP A 227 -5.15 -11.11 -5.68
C ASP A 227 -4.52 -9.72 -5.79
N VAL A 228 -5.35 -8.69 -5.99
CA VAL A 228 -4.99 -7.29 -5.77
C VAL A 228 -6.11 -6.55 -5.06
N ILE A 229 -5.75 -5.46 -4.38
CA ILE A 229 -6.73 -4.43 -4.02
C ILE A 229 -6.27 -3.07 -4.54
N ILE A 230 -7.16 -2.46 -5.31
CA ILE A 230 -6.94 -1.17 -5.97
C ILE A 230 -7.79 -0.14 -5.25
N PHE A 231 -7.26 1.04 -4.94
CA PHE A 231 -8.00 2.04 -4.18
C PHE A 231 -7.60 3.47 -4.55
N SER A 232 -8.52 4.39 -4.30
CA SER A 232 -8.30 5.82 -4.56
C SER A 232 -7.27 6.42 -3.62
N MET A 233 -6.61 7.51 -4.04
CA MET A 233 -5.63 8.22 -3.20
C MET A 233 -6.20 8.83 -1.91
N PHE A 234 -7.52 8.84 -1.75
CA PHE A 234 -8.23 9.42 -0.61
C PHE A 234 -8.96 8.35 0.23
N LEU A 235 -8.64 7.07 0.08
CA LEU A 235 -9.09 6.04 1.01
C LEU A 235 -8.06 5.90 2.14
N MET A 236 -8.48 6.22 3.36
CA MET A 236 -7.60 6.23 4.52
C MET A 236 -7.28 4.80 4.90
N HIS A 237 -5.99 4.49 5.00
CA HIS A 237 -5.53 3.12 5.19
C HIS A 237 -4.26 3.05 6.03
N ALA A 238 -3.96 1.83 6.45
CA ALA A 238 -2.77 1.43 7.18
C ALA A 238 -2.50 -0.05 6.89
N SER A 239 -1.56 -0.67 7.59
CA SER A 239 -1.48 -2.12 7.70
C SER A 239 -1.60 -2.54 9.14
N LEU A 240 -2.32 -3.63 9.38
CA LEU A 240 -2.35 -4.28 10.68
C LEU A 240 -0.96 -4.78 11.07
N VAL A 241 -0.80 -5.09 12.36
CA VAL A 241 0.47 -5.62 12.87
C VAL A 241 0.64 -7.05 12.38
N ASN A 242 1.81 -7.36 11.82
CA ASN A 242 2.19 -8.73 11.54
C ASN A 242 2.49 -9.46 12.86
N THR A 243 1.56 -10.25 13.37
CA THR A 243 1.72 -11.09 14.56
C THR A 243 2.16 -12.52 14.25
N SER A 244 2.31 -12.87 12.97
CA SER A 244 2.84 -14.16 12.53
C SER A 244 4.36 -14.23 12.70
N ASN A 245 4.96 -15.38 12.39
CA ASN A 245 6.41 -15.57 12.29
C ASN A 245 6.95 -15.40 10.85
N LYS A 246 6.14 -14.95 9.90
CA LYS A 246 6.50 -14.85 8.47
C LYS A 246 6.78 -13.41 8.06
N ILE A 247 7.58 -13.23 7.02
CA ILE A 247 7.71 -11.95 6.31
C ILE A 247 6.53 -11.79 5.34
N ARG A 248 5.75 -10.71 5.51
CA ARG A 248 4.72 -10.31 4.54
C ARG A 248 5.37 -9.53 3.39
N ILE A 249 5.28 -10.06 2.18
CA ILE A 249 5.87 -9.45 0.97
C ILE A 249 4.76 -8.88 0.10
N THR A 250 4.76 -7.56 -0.10
CA THR A 250 3.70 -6.85 -0.84
C THR A 250 4.29 -5.69 -1.63
N ALA A 251 3.69 -5.32 -2.76
CA ALA A 251 4.02 -4.09 -3.46
C ALA A 251 2.87 -3.09 -3.42
N ASP A 252 3.20 -1.81 -3.25
CA ASP A 252 2.30 -0.70 -3.52
C ASP A 252 2.77 0.00 -4.81
N THR A 253 1.93 -0.05 -5.85
CA THR A 253 2.19 0.54 -7.16
C THR A 253 1.07 1.50 -7.54
N ARG A 254 1.34 2.47 -8.43
CA ARG A 254 0.40 3.55 -8.75
C ARG A 254 0.15 3.61 -10.24
N TYR A 255 -1.11 3.78 -10.64
CA TYR A 255 -1.52 3.78 -12.03
C TYR A 255 -2.46 4.95 -12.31
N GLN A 256 -2.27 5.56 -13.48
CA GLN A 256 -3.06 6.68 -14.00
C GLN A 256 -3.09 6.63 -15.52
N LEU A 257 -3.93 7.45 -16.16
CA LEU A 257 -3.87 7.63 -17.61
C LEU A 257 -2.52 8.22 -18.03
N ALA A 258 -1.99 7.74 -19.15
CA ALA A 258 -0.71 8.17 -19.67
C ALA A 258 -0.71 9.63 -20.14
N SER A 259 -1.86 10.11 -20.60
CA SER A 259 -2.09 11.49 -21.03
C SER A 259 -2.19 12.49 -19.89
N GLU A 260 -2.36 12.04 -18.65
CA GLU A 260 -2.57 12.91 -17.49
C GLU A 260 -1.25 13.38 -16.87
N PRO A 261 -1.22 14.56 -16.21
CA PRO A 261 -0.06 15.03 -15.48
C PRO A 261 0.41 14.00 -14.46
N ILE A 262 1.73 13.82 -14.35
CA ILE A 262 2.36 12.85 -13.46
C ILE A 262 3.28 13.53 -12.46
N ASP A 263 3.37 12.99 -11.25
CA ASP A 263 4.29 13.48 -10.22
C ASP A 263 5.73 13.10 -10.59
N GLU A 264 6.50 14.11 -11.02
CA GLU A 264 7.84 13.93 -11.58
C GLU A 264 8.85 13.34 -10.61
N ARG A 265 8.55 13.35 -9.29
CA ARG A 265 9.42 12.73 -8.28
C ARG A 265 9.58 11.24 -8.50
N TRP A 266 8.58 10.59 -9.10
CA TRP A 266 8.49 9.12 -9.16
C TRP A 266 8.81 8.53 -10.53
N ILE A 267 9.33 9.36 -11.44
CA ILE A 267 9.59 9.02 -12.85
C ILE A 267 11.09 9.08 -13.17
N GLY A 268 11.55 8.21 -14.06
CA GLY A 268 12.92 8.04 -14.52
C GLY A 268 13.58 6.76 -14.02
N GLU A 269 14.74 6.41 -14.59
CA GLU A 269 15.52 5.22 -14.19
C GLU A 269 15.93 5.24 -12.72
N ASN A 270 16.18 6.45 -12.20
CA ASN A 270 16.51 6.70 -10.81
C ASN A 270 15.61 7.85 -10.30
N PRO A 271 14.35 7.57 -9.95
CA PRO A 271 13.41 8.59 -9.54
C PRO A 271 13.94 9.39 -8.35
N LYS A 272 13.71 10.70 -8.36
CA LYS A 272 14.14 11.63 -7.30
C LYS A 272 13.59 11.20 -5.94
N GLY A 273 12.34 10.74 -5.92
CA GLY A 273 11.56 10.47 -4.73
C GLY A 273 11.42 11.68 -3.81
N HIS A 274 11.18 11.41 -2.54
CA HIS A 274 11.19 12.44 -1.50
C HIS A 274 12.57 13.07 -1.39
N TYR A 275 12.62 14.40 -1.46
CA TYR A 275 13.86 15.17 -1.57
C TYR A 275 14.07 16.17 -0.45
N SER A 276 13.01 16.65 0.19
CA SER A 276 13.10 17.57 1.33
C SER A 276 12.67 16.88 2.61
N TRP A 277 11.59 16.08 2.56
CA TRP A 277 10.99 15.46 3.74
C TRP A 277 11.93 14.49 4.48
N LYS A 278 12.79 13.79 3.73
CA LYS A 278 13.72 12.79 4.27
C LYS A 278 15.14 13.33 4.50
N GLN A 279 15.36 14.64 4.44
CA GLN A 279 16.67 15.21 4.77
C GLN A 279 16.93 15.19 6.28
N LYS A 280 18.19 15.00 6.67
CA LYS A 280 18.59 14.83 8.08
C LYS A 280 18.27 16.04 8.95
N ASP A 281 18.29 17.23 8.36
CA ASP A 281 18.05 18.52 8.99
C ASP A 281 16.65 19.10 8.69
N ALA A 282 15.79 18.32 8.02
CA ALA A 282 14.41 18.72 7.79
C ALA A 282 13.66 18.87 9.12
N LYS A 283 13.06 20.05 9.32
CA LYS A 283 12.20 20.31 10.47
C LYS A 283 10.79 19.87 10.14
N ILE A 284 10.47 18.66 10.54
CA ILE A 284 9.16 18.06 10.28
C ILE A 284 8.18 18.48 11.38
N GLU A 285 7.08 19.13 11.00
CA GLU A 285 5.99 19.49 11.90
C GLU A 285 5.23 18.21 12.32
N PRO A 286 5.07 17.97 13.64
CA PRO A 286 4.25 16.87 14.14
C PRO A 286 2.81 17.02 13.69
N LEU A 287 2.18 15.92 13.29
CA LEU A 287 0.87 16.05 12.69
C LEU A 287 -0.22 16.47 13.68
N GLU A 288 -0.06 16.25 14.99
CA GLU A 288 -0.97 16.81 16.00
C GLU A 288 -1.06 18.34 15.92
N GLU A 289 0.07 19.00 15.62
CA GLU A 289 0.10 20.45 15.42
C GLU A 289 -0.60 20.85 14.10
N SER A 290 -0.30 20.14 13.01
CA SER A 290 -0.96 20.36 11.71
C SER A 290 -2.47 20.18 11.83
N ARG A 291 -2.91 19.10 12.48
CA ARG A 291 -4.32 18.76 12.72
C ARG A 291 -5.03 19.80 13.56
N ARG A 292 -4.41 20.30 14.63
CA ARG A 292 -4.94 21.42 15.43
C ARG A 292 -5.15 22.67 14.56
N ARG A 293 -4.18 23.00 13.70
CA ARG A 293 -4.26 24.15 12.77
C ARG A 293 -5.35 23.97 11.71
N TRP A 294 -5.55 22.75 11.23
CA TRP A 294 -6.62 22.40 10.28
C TRP A 294 -8.00 22.23 10.95
N GLY A 295 -8.03 22.05 12.27
CA GLY A 295 -9.23 21.76 13.05
C GLY A 295 -9.80 20.35 12.81
N VAL A 296 -8.94 19.34 12.68
CA VAL A 296 -9.27 17.91 12.47
C VAL A 296 -8.60 17.02 13.54
#